data_AF-A0A9D8ZQ16-F1
#
_entry.id   AF-A0A9D8ZQ16-F1
#
_cell.length_a   1.000
_cell.length_b   1.000
_cell.length_c   1.000
_cell.angle_alpha   90.00
_cell.angle_beta   90.00
_cell.angle_gamma   90.00
#
_symmetry.space_group_name_H-M   'P 1'
#
loop_
_entity.id
_entity.type
_entity.pdbx_description
1 polymer ?
#
loop_
_entity_poly.entity_id
_entity_poly.type
_entity_poly.pdbx_seq_one_letter_code
_entity_poly.pdbx_strand_id
1 'polypeptide(L)'
;MTTTKRSFVAPAPFEDETLSSWFRRLATSYGLKPQELHYTLLPGGYLYSYDLDRYACPSLIDEMERTTEVSKLRIQRMTLFQWDQVLRNADSNVEKLRWRPTAWRQGISRSYGQQICPTCLTMDDEPYYRS
;
A
#
# COMPACT_ATOMS: atom_id res chain seq x y z
N MET A 1 31.93 5.02 16.82
CA MET A 1 30.63 5.39 16.20
C MET A 1 30.67 4.89 14.76
N THR A 2 30.10 3.71 14.51
CA THR A 2 30.05 3.10 13.18
C THR A 2 28.91 3.75 12.40
N THR A 3 29.23 4.60 11.43
CA THR A 3 28.27 5.17 10.49
C THR A 3 27.82 4.06 9.56
N THR A 4 26.69 3.42 9.86
CA THR A 4 26.05 2.46 8.96
C THR A 4 25.74 3.17 7.65
N LYS A 5 26.43 2.79 6.58
CA LYS A 5 26.15 3.22 5.22
C LYS A 5 24.72 2.75 4.89
N ARG A 6 23.73 3.64 4.98
CA ARG A 6 22.35 3.34 4.53
C ARG A 6 22.40 3.15 3.03
N SER A 7 22.45 1.89 2.59
CA SER A 7 22.15 1.55 1.20
C SER A 7 20.64 1.63 1.06
N PHE A 8 20.15 2.42 0.10
CA PHE A 8 18.72 2.60 -0.19
C PHE A 8 18.20 1.35 -0.91
N VAL A 9 18.11 0.24 -0.18
CA VAL A 9 17.61 -1.03 -0.72
C VAL A 9 16.10 -1.07 -0.51
N ALA A 10 15.37 -1.41 -1.57
CA ALA A 10 13.94 -1.69 -1.46
C ALA A 10 13.75 -2.94 -0.57
N PRO A 11 13.00 -2.87 0.55
CA PRO A 11 12.72 -4.06 1.32
C PRO A 11 11.85 -5.01 0.49
N ALA A 12 12.12 -6.30 0.58
CA ALA A 12 11.23 -7.29 -0.01
C ALA A 12 9.85 -7.24 0.70
N PRO A 13 8.74 -7.33 -0.04
CA PRO A 13 7.41 -7.42 0.56
C PRO A 13 7.22 -8.76 1.27
N PHE A 14 6.57 -8.78 2.44
CA PHE A 14 6.17 -10.05 3.07
C PHE A 14 5.05 -10.72 2.31
N GLU A 15 4.94 -12.05 2.38
CA GLU A 15 4.06 -12.88 1.54
C GLU A 15 2.61 -12.39 1.48
N ASP A 16 2.04 -12.03 2.62
CA ASP A 16 0.66 -11.56 2.80
C ASP A 16 0.57 -10.05 3.12
N GLU A 17 1.61 -9.26 2.83
CA GLU A 17 1.64 -7.83 3.11
C GLU A 17 0.73 -7.00 2.17
N THR A 18 0.01 -6.02 2.73
CA THR A 18 -0.76 -5.05 1.94
C THR A 18 0.14 -4.06 1.20
N LEU A 19 -0.36 -3.50 0.10
CA LEU A 19 0.38 -2.50 -0.68
C LEU A 19 0.71 -1.27 0.14
N SER A 20 -0.22 -0.75 0.95
CA SER A 20 -0.03 0.43 1.79
C SER A 20 1.03 0.21 2.88
N SER A 21 1.10 -0.99 3.47
CA SER A 21 2.12 -1.37 4.44
C SER A 21 3.51 -1.38 3.80
N TRP A 22 3.63 -2.09 2.68
CA TRP A 22 4.91 -2.18 1.99
C TRP A 22 5.36 -0.83 1.43
N PHE A 23 4.43 -0.02 0.89
CA PHE A 23 4.72 1.32 0.42
C PHE A 23 5.26 2.23 1.54
N ARG A 24 4.73 2.07 2.76
CA ARG A 24 5.25 2.77 3.95
C ARG A 24 6.67 2.31 4.31
N ARG A 25 6.95 1.00 4.26
CA ARG A 25 8.30 0.45 4.50
C ARG A 25 9.29 0.91 3.43
N LEU A 26 8.88 0.90 2.17
CA LEU A 26 9.67 1.39 1.03
C LEU A 26 10.01 2.87 1.17
N ALA A 27 9.03 3.73 1.49
CA ALA A 27 9.29 5.14 1.74
C ALA A 27 10.30 5.31 2.89
N THR A 28 10.14 4.53 3.96
CA THR A 28 11.04 4.56 5.12
C THR A 28 12.46 4.13 4.75
N SER A 29 12.64 3.09 3.92
CA SER A 29 13.97 2.64 3.48
C SER A 29 14.66 3.68 2.59
N TYR A 30 13.88 4.45 1.83
CA TYR A 30 14.37 5.60 1.05
C TYR A 30 14.53 6.89 1.84
N GLY A 31 14.18 6.91 3.12
CA GLY A 31 14.24 8.12 3.96
C GLY A 31 13.18 9.17 3.60
N LEU A 32 12.08 8.75 2.98
CA LEU A 32 10.97 9.58 2.51
C LEU A 32 9.70 9.34 3.34
N LYS A 33 8.80 10.33 3.36
CA LYS A 33 7.41 10.13 3.73
C LYS A 33 6.66 9.45 2.58
N PRO A 34 5.56 8.71 2.84
CA PRO A 34 4.78 8.08 1.78
C PRO A 34 4.34 9.06 0.68
N GLN A 35 3.92 10.27 1.06
CA GLN A 35 3.53 11.29 0.09
C GLN A 35 4.70 11.75 -0.79
N GLU A 36 5.91 11.86 -0.24
CA GLU A 36 7.11 12.23 -0.99
C GLU A 36 7.51 11.13 -1.97
N LEU A 37 7.52 9.87 -1.52
CA LEU A 37 7.72 8.71 -2.39
C LEU A 37 6.69 8.69 -3.53
N HIS A 38 5.41 8.93 -3.22
CA HIS A 38 4.37 8.97 -4.23
C HIS A 38 4.63 10.06 -5.28
N TYR A 39 5.04 11.27 -4.89
CA TYR A 39 5.38 12.32 -5.85
C TYR A 39 6.63 11.99 -6.68
N THR A 40 7.60 11.30 -6.10
CA THR A 40 8.79 10.82 -6.83
C THR A 40 8.43 9.78 -7.88
N LEU A 41 7.55 8.82 -7.54
CA LEU A 41 7.12 7.76 -8.45
C LEU A 41 6.11 8.26 -9.48
N LEU A 42 5.20 9.14 -9.09
CA LEU A 42 4.12 9.64 -9.95
C LEU A 42 3.98 11.17 -9.80
N PRO A 43 4.81 11.95 -10.52
CA PRO A 43 4.71 13.41 -10.53
C PRO A 43 3.30 13.88 -10.91
N GLY A 44 2.74 14.79 -10.10
CA GLY A 44 1.38 15.32 -10.31
C GLY A 44 0.24 14.43 -9.76
N GLY A 45 0.53 13.23 -9.26
CA GLY A 45 -0.46 12.38 -8.58
C GLY A 45 -0.66 12.76 -7.11
N TYR A 46 -1.81 12.39 -6.53
CA TYR A 46 -2.12 12.64 -5.12
C TYR A 46 -2.42 11.33 -4.37
N LEU A 47 -1.54 10.97 -3.42
CA LEU A 47 -1.63 9.72 -2.65
C LEU A 47 -2.98 9.58 -1.91
N TYR A 48 -3.49 10.66 -1.32
CA TYR A 48 -4.71 10.61 -0.48
C TYR A 48 -6.03 10.55 -1.26
N SER A 49 -5.96 10.54 -2.59
CA SER A 49 -7.17 10.47 -3.42
C SER A 49 -7.75 9.06 -3.48
N TYR A 50 -6.95 8.03 -3.20
CA TYR A 50 -7.34 6.63 -3.31
C TYR A 50 -6.76 5.79 -2.17
N ASP A 51 -7.49 4.74 -1.81
CA ASP A 51 -7.00 3.69 -0.93
C ASP A 51 -6.07 2.78 -1.75
N LEU A 52 -4.76 2.83 -1.50
CA LEU A 52 -3.77 2.03 -2.25
C LEU A 52 -4.05 0.52 -2.18
N ASP A 53 -4.60 0.05 -1.06
CA ASP A 53 -4.96 -1.35 -0.92
C ASP A 53 -6.20 -1.70 -1.72
N ARG A 54 -7.02 -0.71 -2.11
CA ARG A 54 -8.11 -0.93 -3.04
C ARG A 54 -7.64 -0.90 -4.49
N TYR A 55 -6.90 0.15 -4.81
CA TYR A 55 -6.55 0.48 -6.17
C TYR A 55 -5.24 1.26 -6.20
N ALA A 56 -4.25 0.68 -6.87
CA ALA A 56 -3.08 1.38 -7.35
C ALA A 56 -3.19 1.51 -8.86
N CYS A 57 -3.03 2.73 -9.39
CA CYS A 57 -3.12 2.93 -10.82
C CYS A 57 -1.97 2.23 -11.56
N PRO A 58 -2.17 1.78 -12.81
CA PRO A 58 -1.15 1.06 -13.56
C PRO A 58 0.20 1.78 -13.63
N SER A 59 0.20 3.11 -13.83
CA SER A 59 1.42 3.91 -13.90
C SER A 59 2.21 3.91 -12.59
N LEU A 60 1.55 3.90 -11.43
CA LEU A 60 2.23 3.77 -10.14
C LEU A 60 2.87 2.38 -10.00
N ILE A 61 2.16 1.33 -10.40
CA ILE A 61 2.67 -0.04 -10.34
C ILE A 61 3.87 -0.24 -11.27
N ASP A 62 3.82 0.33 -12.48
CA ASP A 62 4.92 0.29 -13.45
C ASP A 62 6.20 0.91 -12.85
N GLU A 63 6.07 2.06 -12.19
CA GLU A 63 7.21 2.73 -11.58
C GLU A 63 7.72 2.01 -10.32
N MET A 64 6.83 1.39 -9.55
CA MET A 64 7.23 0.56 -8.42
C MET A 64 7.98 -0.69 -8.88
N GLU A 65 7.52 -1.36 -9.94
CA GLU A 65 8.24 -2.51 -10.53
C GLU A 65 9.64 -2.10 -11.01
N ARG A 66 9.73 -0.98 -11.74
CA ARG A 66 11.01 -0.48 -12.26
C ARG A 66 12.00 -0.10 -11.15
N THR A 67 11.52 0.45 -10.03
CA THR A 67 12.37 0.96 -8.95
C THR A 67 12.76 -0.09 -7.90
N THR A 68 11.96 -1.15 -7.75
CA THR A 68 12.14 -2.16 -6.70
C THR A 68 12.48 -3.55 -7.21
N GLU A 69 12.35 -3.79 -8.53
CA GLU A 69 12.45 -5.11 -9.17
C GLU A 69 11.40 -6.13 -8.69
N VAL A 70 10.42 -5.69 -7.87
CA VAL A 70 9.27 -6.51 -7.49
C VAL A 70 8.28 -6.54 -8.65
N SER A 71 7.92 -7.73 -9.13
CA SER A 71 7.06 -7.85 -10.31
C SER A 71 5.70 -7.16 -10.11
N LYS A 72 5.16 -6.59 -11.19
CA LYS A 72 3.83 -5.98 -11.23
C LYS A 72 2.74 -6.90 -10.71
N LEU A 73 2.78 -8.19 -11.08
CA LEU A 73 1.81 -9.16 -10.58
C LEU A 73 1.88 -9.31 -9.06
N ARG A 74 3.10 -9.28 -8.49
CA ARG A 74 3.28 -9.32 -7.04
C ARG A 74 2.70 -8.06 -6.38
N ILE A 75 3.03 -6.88 -6.90
CA ILE A 75 2.51 -5.59 -6.40
C ILE A 75 0.97 -5.57 -6.46
N GLN A 76 0.38 -6.05 -7.55
CA GLN A 76 -1.07 -6.15 -7.71
C GLN A 76 -1.71 -7.09 -6.68
N ARG A 77 -1.09 -8.23 -6.36
CA ARG A 77 -1.58 -9.17 -5.34
C ARG A 77 -1.54 -8.62 -3.92
N MET A 78 -0.74 -7.58 -3.67
CA MET A 78 -0.72 -6.89 -2.38
C MET A 78 -1.89 -5.91 -2.24
N THR A 79 -2.57 -5.59 -3.35
CA THR A 79 -3.87 -4.92 -3.30
C THR A 79 -4.97 -5.94 -3.06
N LEU A 80 -6.11 -5.47 -2.59
CA LEU A 80 -7.35 -6.21 -2.43
C LEU A 80 -8.04 -6.51 -3.77
N PHE A 81 -7.47 -6.11 -4.91
CA PHE A 81 -8.00 -6.39 -6.25
C PHE A 81 -8.25 -7.89 -6.47
N GLN A 82 -7.39 -8.76 -5.89
CA GLN A 82 -7.58 -10.21 -5.97
C GLN A 82 -8.88 -10.70 -5.32
N TRP A 83 -9.40 -9.97 -4.33
CA TRP A 83 -10.65 -10.29 -3.65
C TRP A 83 -11.88 -9.76 -4.38
N ASP A 84 -11.72 -8.79 -5.29
CA ASP A 84 -12.83 -8.19 -6.04
C ASP A 84 -13.56 -9.22 -6.92
N GLN A 85 -12.80 -10.13 -7.56
CA GLN A 85 -13.38 -11.23 -8.35
C GLN A 85 -14.09 -12.28 -7.48
N VAL A 86 -13.64 -12.47 -6.24
CA VAL A 86 -14.21 -13.45 -5.30
C VAL A 86 -15.53 -12.92 -4.70
N LEU A 87 -15.62 -11.61 -4.45
CA LEU A 87 -16.72 -11.00 -3.70
C LEU A 87 -17.92 -10.56 -4.55
N ARG A 88 -17.92 -10.92 -5.85
CA ARG A 88 -19.08 -10.96 -6.77
C ARG A 88 -20.00 -9.73 -6.80
N ASN A 89 -19.49 -8.55 -6.46
CA ASN A 89 -20.15 -7.29 -6.76
C ASN A 89 -19.10 -6.42 -7.42
N ALA A 90 -19.23 -6.20 -8.73
CA ALA A 90 -18.27 -5.43 -9.52
C ALA A 90 -17.88 -4.14 -8.79
N ASP A 91 -16.70 -4.11 -8.18
CA ASP A 91 -16.21 -2.91 -7.54
C ASP A 91 -15.85 -1.91 -8.64
N SER A 92 -16.60 -0.82 -8.73
CA SER A 92 -16.29 0.28 -9.64
C SER A 92 -15.02 1.06 -9.21
N ASN A 93 -14.35 0.64 -8.13
CA ASN A 93 -13.25 1.31 -7.43
C ASN A 93 -13.62 2.68 -6.83
N VAL A 94 -14.84 3.17 -7.10
CA VAL A 94 -15.35 4.50 -6.72
C VAL A 94 -16.42 4.40 -5.63
N GLU A 95 -17.21 3.33 -5.62
CA GLU A 95 -18.33 3.16 -4.68
C GLU A 95 -17.90 2.71 -3.28
N LYS A 96 -18.82 2.66 -2.31
CA LYS A 96 -18.52 2.09 -1.00
C LYS A 96 -18.75 0.59 -1.04
N LEU A 97 -17.74 -0.20 -0.68
CA LEU A 97 -17.92 -1.63 -0.47
C LEU A 97 -18.77 -1.86 0.78
N ARG A 98 -19.90 -2.56 0.66
CA ARG A 98 -20.81 -2.84 1.81
C ARG A 98 -20.14 -3.65 2.92
N TRP A 99 -19.19 -4.50 2.56
CA TRP A 99 -18.50 -5.41 3.47
C TRP A 99 -17.21 -4.84 4.06
N ARG A 100 -16.76 -3.65 3.63
CA ARG A 100 -15.51 -3.04 4.08
C ARG A 100 -15.75 -1.65 4.68
N PRO A 101 -15.18 -1.33 5.85
CA PRO A 101 -15.11 0.05 6.30
C PRO A 101 -14.41 0.89 5.24
N THR A 102 -14.97 2.05 4.90
CA THR A 102 -14.30 2.98 4.00
C THR A 102 -12.97 3.41 4.61
N ALA A 103 -11.86 3.17 3.91
CA ALA A 103 -10.66 3.95 4.11
C ALA A 103 -11.00 5.43 3.83
N TRP A 104 -10.38 6.32 4.59
CA TRP A 104 -10.64 7.76 4.50
C TRP A 104 -10.51 8.25 3.05
N ARG A 105 -11.47 9.06 2.60
CA ARG A 105 -11.38 9.83 1.35
C ARG A 105 -11.79 11.27 1.63
N GLN A 106 -11.28 12.21 0.84
CA GLN A 106 -11.64 13.62 0.95
C GLN A 106 -13.17 13.81 0.90
N GLY A 107 -13.75 14.47 1.90
CA GLY A 107 -15.19 14.76 1.98
C GLY A 107 -16.07 13.69 2.66
N ILE A 108 -15.52 12.57 3.14
CA ILE A 108 -16.24 11.68 4.08
C ILE A 108 -16.06 12.23 5.50
N SER A 109 -17.07 12.22 6.37
CA SER A 109 -16.94 12.71 7.76
C SER A 109 -16.68 11.61 8.79
N ARG A 110 -16.89 10.35 8.42
CA ARG A 110 -16.69 9.18 9.30
C ARG A 110 -16.11 8.01 8.51
N SER A 111 -14.86 7.69 8.78
CA SER A 111 -14.18 6.48 8.33
C SER A 111 -13.54 5.80 9.53
N TYR A 112 -13.63 4.47 9.62
CA TYR A 112 -12.90 3.71 10.62
C TYR A 112 -11.45 3.42 10.22
N GLY A 113 -11.02 3.95 9.06
CA GLY A 113 -9.70 3.71 8.51
C GLY A 113 -9.51 2.24 8.12
N GLN A 114 -8.26 1.90 7.82
CA GLN A 114 -7.86 0.51 7.63
C GLN A 114 -7.99 -0.26 8.94
N GLN A 115 -8.68 -1.39 8.89
CA GLN A 115 -8.78 -2.29 10.05
C GLN A 115 -7.52 -3.14 10.14
N ILE A 116 -7.07 -3.39 11.36
CA ILE A 116 -5.86 -4.16 11.66
C ILE A 116 -6.15 -5.19 12.75
N CYS A 117 -5.30 -6.22 12.85
CA CYS A 117 -5.24 -7.13 13.98
C CYS A 117 -4.17 -6.65 14.96
N PRO A 118 -4.52 -6.06 16.12
CA PRO A 118 -3.52 -5.54 17.07
C PRO A 118 -2.60 -6.64 17.60
N THR A 119 -3.14 -7.82 17.89
CA THR A 119 -2.36 -8.97 18.35
C THR A 119 -1.32 -9.39 17.32
N CYS A 120 -1.68 -9.43 16.05
CA CYS A 120 -0.79 -9.82 14.97
C CYS A 120 0.40 -8.85 14.88
N LEU A 121 0.12 -7.54 14.93
CA LEU A 121 1.17 -6.52 14.93
C LEU A 121 2.12 -6.60 16.13
N THR A 122 1.62 -6.99 17.30
CA THR A 122 2.47 -7.12 18.51
C THR A 122 3.30 -8.40 18.52
N MET A 123 2.90 -9.42 17.78
CA MET A 123 3.62 -10.70 17.72
C MET A 123 4.67 -10.75 16.61
N ASP A 124 4.58 -9.87 15.61
CA ASP A 124 5.52 -9.80 14.51
C ASP A 124 6.85 -9.17 14.95
N ASP A 125 7.96 -9.85 14.65
CA ASP A 125 9.32 -9.28 14.87
C ASP A 125 9.52 -7.99 14.05
N GLU A 126 8.99 -7.97 12.83
CA GLU A 126 8.85 -6.77 12.00
C GLU A 126 7.36 -6.57 11.64
N PRO A 127 6.65 -5.62 12.28
CA PRO A 127 5.22 -5.44 12.06
C PRO A 127 4.84 -4.95 10.66
N TYR A 128 3.83 -5.57 10.05
CA TYR A 128 3.25 -5.19 8.76
C TYR A 128 1.73 -5.43 8.72
N TYR A 129 1.03 -4.78 7.80
CA TYR A 129 -0.40 -5.02 7.59
C TYR A 129 -0.62 -6.16 6.60
N ARG A 130 -1.56 -7.06 6.92
CA ARG A 130 -1.89 -8.25 6.13
C ARG A 130 -3.11 -8.02 5.22
N SER A 131 -3.10 -8.60 4.02
CA SER A 131 -4.14 -8.51 2.98
C SER A 131 -5.19 -9.61 3.01
#